data_AF-A0AB37UQ80-F1
#
_entry.id   AF-A0AB37UQ80-F1
#
_cell.length_a   1.000
_cell.length_b   1.000
_cell.length_c   1.000
_cell.angle_alpha   90.00
_cell.angle_beta   90.00
_cell.angle_gamma   90.00
#
_symmetry.space_group_name_H-M   'P 1'
#
loop_
_entity.id
_entity.type
_entity.pdbx_description
1 polymer ?
#
loop_
_entity_poly.entity_id
_entity_poly.type
_entity_poly.pdbx_seq_one_letter_code
_entity_poly.pdbx_strand_id
1 'polypeptide(L)' 'MVDMTQLTGSYAASWLPWIMIPLIFYILPFPVFALIFIWIEKEAGTADEEV' A
#
# COMPACT_ATOMS: atom_id res chain seq x y z
N MET A 1 -11.29 -33.54 5.09
CA MET A 1 -11.34 -32.62 6.25
C MET A 1 -10.89 -31.26 5.77
N VAL A 2 -11.67 -30.20 6.03
CA VAL A 2 -11.23 -28.81 5.81
C VAL A 2 -10.27 -28.45 6.93
N ASP A 3 -9.09 -27.94 6.59
CA ASP A 3 -8.18 -27.38 7.59
C ASP A 3 -8.78 -26.05 8.09
N MET A 4 -9.23 -26.04 9.35
CA MET A 4 -9.89 -24.88 9.98
C MET A 4 -8.92 -23.97 10.76
N THR A 5 -7.62 -24.31 10.77
CA THR A 5 -6.64 -23.57 11.58
C THR A 5 -5.89 -22.49 10.79
N GLN A 6 -6.02 -22.48 9.46
CA GLN A 6 -5.24 -21.62 8.56
C GLN A 6 -6.13 -20.84 7.60
N LEU A 7 -5.63 -19.68 7.16
CA LEU A 7 -6.27 -18.89 6.09
C LEU A 7 -5.99 -19.58 4.75
N THR A 8 -6.99 -20.31 4.25
CA THR A 8 -6.95 -20.99 2.95
C THR A 8 -8.09 -20.50 2.05
N GLY A 9 -8.00 -20.77 0.74
CA GLY A 9 -9.02 -20.40 -0.23
C GLY A 9 -9.28 -21.51 -1.24
N SER A 10 -10.55 -21.86 -1.46
CA SER A 10 -11.01 -22.85 -2.45
C SER A 10 -11.34 -22.27 -3.82
N TYR A 11 -10.89 -21.03 -4.08
CA TYR A 11 -11.02 -20.34 -5.37
C TYR A 11 -9.72 -20.37 -6.17
N ALA A 12 -9.80 -20.13 -7.48
CA ALA A 12 -8.64 -20.08 -8.35
C ALA A 12 -7.65 -18.98 -7.89
N ALA A 13 -6.35 -19.30 -7.93
CA ALA A 13 -5.27 -18.42 -7.47
C ALA A 13 -5.41 -17.95 -6.00
N SER A 14 -5.73 -18.86 -5.09
CA SER A 14 -5.84 -18.57 -3.64
C SER A 14 -4.53 -18.13 -2.96
N TRP A 15 -3.39 -18.21 -3.65
CA TRP A 15 -2.14 -17.59 -3.24
C TRP A 15 -2.12 -16.06 -3.41
N LEU A 16 -3.03 -15.51 -4.23
CA LEU A 16 -3.01 -14.10 -4.60
C LEU A 16 -3.30 -13.17 -3.41
N PRO A 17 -4.27 -13.45 -2.51
CA PRO A 17 -4.47 -12.63 -1.31
C PRO A 17 -3.29 -12.71 -0.34
N TRP A 18 -2.56 -13.82 -0.31
CA TRP A 18 -1.38 -13.97 0.54
C TRP A 18 -0.28 -12.96 0.22
N ILE A 19 -0.17 -12.51 -1.03
CA ILE A 19 0.76 -11.45 -1.43
C ILE A 19 0.11 -10.08 -1.63
N MET A 20 -1.10 -10.03 -2.19
CA MET A 20 -1.78 -8.77 -2.50
C MET A 20 -2.22 -8.02 -1.25
N ILE A 21 -2.71 -8.72 -0.22
CA ILE A 21 -3.10 -8.06 1.03
C ILE A 21 -1.86 -7.41 1.68
N PRO A 22 -0.74 -8.12 1.85
CA PRO A 22 0.52 -7.49 2.23
C PRO A 22 0.94 -6.29 1.41
N LEU A 23 0.98 -6.49 0.10
CA LEU A 23 1.51 -5.51 -0.81
C LEU A 23 0.72 -4.20 -0.75
N ILE A 24 -0.61 -4.28 -0.78
CA ILE A 24 -1.46 -3.09 -0.82
C ILE A 24 -1.60 -2.42 0.56
N PHE A 25 -1.67 -3.18 1.65
CA PHE A 25 -2.02 -2.61 2.96
C PHE A 25 -0.85 -2.18 3.82
N TYR A 26 0.36 -2.71 3.61
CA TYR A 26 1.51 -2.33 4.44
C TYR A 26 2.83 -2.16 3.70
N ILE A 27 2.95 -2.59 2.44
CA ILE A 27 4.15 -2.34 1.64
C ILE A 27 3.99 -1.05 0.82
N LEU A 28 2.99 -1.00 -0.07
CA LEU A 28 2.74 0.15 -0.96
C LEU A 28 2.31 1.45 -0.28
N PRO A 29 1.62 1.45 0.88
CA PRO A 29 1.21 2.71 1.49
C PRO A 29 2.40 3.60 1.84
N PHE A 30 3.54 3.04 2.27
CA PHE A 30 4.71 3.86 2.62
C PHE A 30 5.34 4.56 1.41
N PRO A 31 5.66 3.89 0.28
CA PRO A 31 6.05 4.58 -0.95
C PRO A 31 5.00 5.58 -1.45
N VAL A 32 3.71 5.25 -1.39
CA VAL A 32 2.65 6.15 -1.84
C VAL A 32 2.61 7.42 -0.99
N PHE A 33 2.66 7.29 0.34
CA PHE A 33 2.70 8.45 1.24
C PHE A 33 3.98 9.27 1.06
N ALA A 34 5.12 8.62 0.83
CA ALA A 34 6.37 9.33 0.57
C ALA A 34 6.31 10.16 -0.72
N LEU A 35 5.76 9.60 -1.81
CA LEU A 35 5.58 10.32 -3.07
C LEU A 35 4.63 11.50 -2.92
N ILE A 36 3.49 11.31 -2.24
CA ILE A 36 2.52 12.38 -1.97
C ILE A 36 3.14 13.46 -1.09
N PHE A 37 3.87 13.09 -0.05
CA PHE A 37 4.54 14.02 0.85
C PHE A 37 5.52 14.93 0.09
N ILE A 38 6.40 14.35 -0.74
CA ILE A 38 7.35 15.11 -1.56
C ILE A 38 6.62 16.05 -2.53
N TRP A 39 5.50 15.62 -3.10
CA TRP A 39 4.72 16.47 -4.00
C TRP A 39 4.09 17.67 -3.28
N ILE A 40 3.52 17.47 -2.09
CA ILE A 40 2.92 18.54 -1.28
C ILE A 40 3.97 19.57 -0.85
N GLU A 41 5.10 19.12 -0.29
CA GLU A 41 6.16 20.01 0.19
C GLU A 41 6.81 20.83 -0.94
N LYS A 42 6.84 20.27 -2.16
CA LYS A 42 7.34 21.00 -3.34
C LYS A 42 6.48 22.24 -3.64
N GLU A 43 5.15 22.14 -3.55
CA GLU A 43 4.26 23.28 -3.81
C GLU A 43 4.31 24.30 -2.66
N ALA A 44 4.42 23.85 -1.41
CA ALA A 44 4.58 24.72 -0.26
C ALA A 44 5.86 25.58 -0.34
N GLY A 45 7.00 24.97 -0.70
CA GLY A 45 8.27 25.69 -0.82
C GLY A 45 8.28 26.77 -1.91
N THR A 46 7.54 26.60 -3.00
CA THR A 46 7.45 27.61 -4.06
C THR A 46 6.55 28.80 -3.71
N ALA A 47 5.59 28.63 -2.80
CA ALA A 47 4.68 29.71 -2.40
C ALA A 47 5.33 30.69 -1.41
N ASP A 48 6.29 30.22 -0.60
CA ASP A 48 7.01 31.03 0.39
C ASP A 48 8.13 31.88 -0.24
N GLU A 49 8.64 31.54 -1.42
CA GLU A 49 9.69 32.33 -2.12
C GLU A 49 9.16 33.58 -2.85
N GLU A 50 7.84 33.72 -3.02
CA GLU A 50 7.20 34.83 -3.75
C GLU A 50 6.74 36.00 -2.86
N VAL A 51 7.11 36.01 -1.56
CA VAL A 51 6.76 37.07 -0.58
C VAL A 51 7.98 37.87 -0.11
#